data_AF-A0A6P0YZG9-F1
#
_entry.id   AF-A0A6P0YZG9-F1
#
_cell.length_a   1.000
_cell.length_b   1.000
_cell.length_c   1.000
_cell.angle_alpha   90.00
_cell.angle_beta   90.00
_cell.angle_gamma   90.00
#
_symmetry.space_group_name_H-M   'P 1'
#
loop_
_entity.id
_entity.type
_entity.pdbx_description
1 polymer ?
#
loop_
_entity_poly.entity_id
_entity_poly.type
_entity_poly.pdbx_seq_one_letter_code
_entity_poly.pdbx_strand_id
1 'polypeptide(L)'
;MYQKNETRVLVVSLVITLSLVAVGARWLLDRLRLKPTPLPKAATLTTTTTLATTKTSNLTIKEHLSAGEKALIVSIANPEKQAAVEAIKVGDYQKAISKFEAALKVDRNDPEILIYLNNARIGGLVTSLLSSFFVLSL
;
A
#
# COMPACT_ATOMS: atom_id res chain seq x y z
N MET A 1 19.60 -73.31 3.50
CA MET A 1 20.45 -72.60 4.48
C MET A 1 20.64 -71.16 4.02
N TYR A 2 19.76 -70.23 4.41
CA TYR A 2 19.97 -68.76 4.34
C TYR A 2 18.66 -68.13 4.85
N GLN A 3 18.62 -67.52 6.04
CA GLN A 3 17.42 -66.79 6.51
C GLN A 3 17.68 -65.82 7.69
N LYS A 4 18.71 -66.06 8.52
CA LYS A 4 18.93 -65.29 9.77
C LYS A 4 19.71 -63.98 9.57
N ASN A 5 20.59 -63.98 8.58
CA ASN A 5 21.49 -62.88 8.25
C ASN A 5 20.88 -61.93 7.21
N GLU A 6 20.09 -62.43 6.26
CA GLU A 6 19.37 -61.58 5.29
C GLU A 6 18.33 -60.69 5.96
N THR A 7 17.53 -61.23 6.87
CA THR A 7 16.55 -60.41 7.61
C THR A 7 17.22 -59.35 8.45
N ARG A 8 18.38 -59.64 9.06
CA ARG A 8 19.18 -58.61 9.76
C ARG A 8 19.71 -57.55 8.80
N VAL A 9 20.21 -57.93 7.63
CA VAL A 9 20.70 -56.97 6.62
C VAL A 9 19.54 -56.10 6.10
N LEU A 10 18.37 -56.68 5.84
CA LEU A 10 17.17 -55.96 5.42
C LEU A 10 16.68 -54.97 6.49
N VAL A 11 16.67 -55.37 7.76
CA VAL A 11 16.30 -54.49 8.87
C VAL A 11 17.30 -53.35 9.02
N VAL A 12 18.61 -53.63 8.91
CA VAL A 12 19.64 -52.58 8.98
C VAL A 12 19.50 -51.60 7.81
N SER A 13 19.31 -52.07 6.57
CA SER A 13 19.10 -51.18 5.43
C SER A 13 17.82 -50.35 5.54
N LEU A 14 16.75 -50.94 6.11
CA LEU A 14 15.47 -50.26 6.32
C LEU A 14 15.61 -49.12 7.34
N VAL A 15 16.36 -49.33 8.43
CA VAL A 15 16.63 -48.30 9.42
C VAL A 15 17.48 -47.18 8.83
N ILE A 16 18.49 -47.50 8.01
CA ILE A 16 19.36 -46.50 7.37
C ILE A 16 18.56 -45.65 6.38
N THR A 17 17.73 -46.27 5.54
CA THR A 17 16.88 -45.55 4.58
C THR A 17 15.84 -44.68 5.28
N LEU A 18 15.16 -45.20 6.30
CA LEU A 18 14.24 -44.40 7.12
C LEU A 18 14.94 -43.22 7.79
N SER A 19 16.17 -43.42 8.25
CA SER A 19 16.97 -42.36 8.87
C SER A 19 17.34 -41.27 7.87
N LEU A 20 17.81 -41.63 6.66
CA LEU A 20 18.11 -40.66 5.61
C LEU A 20 16.87 -39.89 5.15
N VAL A 21 15.74 -40.59 4.97
CA VAL A 21 14.47 -39.97 4.57
C VAL A 21 13.96 -39.04 5.67
N ALA A 22 14.02 -39.44 6.95
CA ALA A 22 13.59 -38.59 8.05
C ALA A 22 14.44 -37.33 8.21
N VAL A 23 15.77 -37.45 8.10
CA VAL A 23 16.69 -36.30 8.16
C VAL A 23 16.50 -35.39 6.94
N GLY A 24 16.40 -35.96 5.74
CA GLY A 24 16.17 -35.21 4.50
C GLY A 24 14.82 -34.49 4.50
N ALA A 25 13.74 -35.17 4.93
CA ALA A 25 12.43 -34.57 5.05
C ALA A 25 12.41 -33.45 6.09
N ARG A 26 13.04 -33.65 7.26
CA ARG A 26 13.13 -32.60 8.29
C ARG A 26 13.88 -31.37 7.77
N TRP A 27 15.01 -31.57 7.10
CA TRP A 27 15.78 -30.47 6.51
C TRP A 27 15.01 -29.74 5.40
N LEU A 28 14.31 -30.48 4.53
CA LEU A 28 13.50 -29.89 3.46
C LEU A 28 12.29 -29.13 4.00
N LEU A 29 11.61 -29.66 5.02
CA LEU A 29 10.55 -28.94 5.72
C LEU A 29 11.10 -27.68 6.40
N ASP A 30 12.30 -27.69 6.98
CA ASP A 30 12.93 -26.50 7.55
C ASP A 30 13.35 -25.46 6.48
N ARG A 31 13.56 -25.87 5.23
CA ARG A 31 13.79 -24.97 4.08
C ARG A 31 12.49 -24.39 3.52
N LEU A 32 11.43 -25.19 3.48
CA LEU A 32 10.10 -24.79 3.02
C LEU A 32 9.27 -24.08 4.09
N ARG A 33 9.68 -24.19 5.36
CA ARG A 33 9.24 -23.32 6.44
C ARG A 33 9.69 -21.90 6.09
N LEU A 34 8.81 -21.20 5.39
CA LEU A 34 8.74 -19.76 5.38
C LEU A 34 8.78 -19.37 6.85
N LYS A 35 9.96 -18.96 7.34
CA LYS A 35 10.00 -18.18 8.57
C LYS A 35 9.04 -17.05 8.27
N PRO A 36 7.94 -16.87 9.02
CA PRO A 36 7.28 -15.60 8.98
C PRO A 36 8.39 -14.63 9.34
N THR A 37 8.84 -13.85 8.35
CA THR A 37 9.54 -12.62 8.61
C THR A 37 8.73 -12.02 9.74
N PRO A 38 9.31 -11.72 10.91
CA PRO A 38 8.57 -10.97 11.89
C PRO A 38 8.05 -9.79 11.09
N LEU A 39 6.72 -9.69 10.94
CA LEU A 39 6.14 -8.48 10.44
C LEU A 39 6.84 -7.37 11.24
N PRO A 40 7.18 -6.23 10.63
CA PRO A 40 7.42 -5.05 11.45
C PRO A 40 6.27 -5.05 12.43
N LYS A 41 6.59 -5.18 13.73
CA LYS A 41 5.62 -5.36 14.81
C LYS A 41 4.47 -4.46 14.44
N ALA A 42 3.32 -5.04 14.05
CA ALA A 42 2.12 -4.25 13.89
C ALA A 42 2.07 -3.47 15.18
N ALA A 43 2.14 -2.14 15.07
CA ALA A 43 2.19 -1.29 16.23
C ALA A 43 1.07 -1.77 17.13
N THR A 44 1.45 -2.43 18.23
CA THR A 44 0.53 -2.65 19.31
C THR A 44 0.19 -1.24 19.71
N LEU A 45 -1.04 -0.82 19.40
CA LEU A 45 -1.72 0.20 20.15
C LEU A 45 -1.64 -0.27 21.59
N THR A 46 -0.59 0.15 22.29
CA THR A 46 -0.64 0.24 23.72
C THR A 46 -1.64 1.36 23.96
N THR A 47 -2.91 1.00 24.06
CA THR A 47 -3.86 1.75 24.87
C THR A 47 -3.40 1.55 26.32
N THR A 48 -2.23 2.11 26.66
CA THR A 48 -1.99 2.50 28.03
C THR A 48 -2.87 3.71 28.22
N THR A 49 -3.90 3.55 29.03
CA THR A 49 -4.47 4.66 29.78
C THR A 49 -3.37 5.20 30.70
N THR A 50 -2.42 5.91 30.10
CA THR A 50 -1.53 6.85 30.75
C THR A 50 -1.69 8.13 29.96
N LEU A 51 -2.41 9.03 30.59
CA LEU A 51 -2.67 10.40 30.22
C LEU A 51 -1.34 11.15 29.96
N ALA A 52 -0.72 10.98 28.78
CA ALA A 52 0.41 11.79 28.28
C ALA A 52 0.75 11.51 26.79
N THR A 53 0.27 12.40 25.91
CA THR A 53 0.93 12.89 24.67
C THR A 53 1.31 11.88 23.55
N THR A 54 0.34 11.47 22.72
CA THR A 54 0.54 10.85 21.38
C THR A 54 -0.06 11.72 20.26
N LYS A 55 0.39 12.98 20.17
CA LYS A 55 -0.03 13.92 19.11
C LYS A 55 0.91 13.92 17.90
N THR A 56 2.07 13.25 17.95
CA THR A 56 3.19 13.57 17.03
C THR A 56 3.33 12.65 15.80
N SER A 57 3.03 11.35 15.89
CA SER A 57 3.26 10.41 14.76
C SER A 57 2.19 10.45 13.66
N ASN A 58 0.94 10.80 14.01
CA ASN A 58 -0.15 10.95 13.04
C ASN A 58 -0.05 12.24 12.20
N LEU A 59 0.76 13.21 12.66
CA LEU A 59 1.00 14.46 11.93
C LEU A 59 1.93 14.25 10.75
N THR A 60 2.98 13.43 10.91
CA THR A 60 4.01 13.21 9.88
C THR A 60 3.45 12.60 8.60
N ILE A 61 2.52 11.64 8.67
CA ILE A 61 1.98 11.00 7.45
C ILE A 61 1.03 11.96 6.70
N LYS A 62 0.24 12.76 7.42
CA LYS A 62 -0.67 13.74 6.81
C LYS A 62 0.06 14.82 6.01
N GLU A 63 1.29 15.16 6.38
CA GLU A 63 2.07 16.17 5.66
C GLU A 63 2.55 15.72 4.27
N HIS A 64 2.66 14.40 4.06
CA HIS A 64 3.11 13.76 2.83
C HIS A 64 1.98 13.20 1.96
N LEU A 65 0.72 13.34 2.39
CA LEU A 65 -0.44 12.92 1.63
C LEU A 65 -1.24 14.15 1.20
N SER A 66 -1.70 14.16 -0.04
CA SER A 66 -2.67 15.16 -0.51
C SER A 66 -3.56 14.54 -1.59
N ALA A 67 -4.82 14.92 -1.55
CA ALA A 67 -5.83 14.62 -2.56
C ALA A 67 -5.83 15.63 -3.72
N GLY A 68 -4.96 16.64 -3.70
CA GLY A 68 -4.88 17.72 -4.69
C GLY A 68 -4.93 19.12 -4.09
N GLU A 69 -5.21 19.24 -2.79
CA GLU A 69 -5.25 20.48 -2.02
C GLU A 69 -3.86 21.04 -1.66
N LYS A 70 -2.80 20.27 -1.87
CA LYS A 70 -1.42 20.68 -1.59
C LYS A 70 -0.46 20.11 -2.62
N ALA A 71 0.46 20.94 -3.08
CA ALA A 71 1.57 20.45 -3.89
C ALA A 71 2.55 19.64 -3.01
N LEU A 72 2.86 18.41 -3.40
CA LEU A 72 3.83 17.53 -2.75
C LEU A 72 5.22 17.69 -3.37
N ILE A 73 5.30 17.98 -4.67
CA ILE A 73 6.55 18.18 -5.41
C ILE A 73 6.62 19.65 -5.85
N VAL A 74 7.55 20.39 -5.22
CA VAL A 74 7.77 21.83 -5.45
C VAL A 74 8.91 22.10 -6.45
N SER A 75 9.56 21.05 -6.95
CA SER A 75 10.77 21.17 -7.79
C SER A 75 10.54 21.85 -9.15
N ILE A 76 9.29 21.88 -9.62
CA ILE A 76 8.92 22.54 -10.89
C ILE A 76 7.85 23.58 -10.58
N ALA A 77 8.24 24.85 -10.68
CA ALA A 77 7.33 25.97 -10.53
C ALA A 77 6.42 26.05 -11.77
N ASN A 78 5.19 25.55 -11.63
CA ASN A 78 4.15 25.65 -12.66
C ASN A 78 2.98 26.47 -12.11
N PRO A 79 2.76 27.71 -12.61
CA PRO A 79 1.71 28.58 -12.07
C PRO A 79 0.31 27.99 -12.26
N GLU A 80 0.10 27.22 -13.34
CA GLU A 80 -1.18 26.54 -13.60
C GLU A 80 -1.41 25.40 -12.60
N LYS A 81 -0.36 24.67 -12.20
CA LYS A 81 -0.44 23.67 -11.12
C LYS A 81 -0.84 24.32 -9.79
N GLN A 82 -0.24 25.46 -9.45
CA GLN A 82 -0.55 26.19 -8.23
C GLN A 82 -2.02 26.64 -8.21
N ALA A 83 -2.48 27.25 -9.32
CA ALA A 83 -3.86 27.69 -9.47
C ALA A 83 -4.87 26.53 -9.41
N ALA A 84 -4.51 25.36 -9.94
CA ALA A 84 -5.34 24.16 -9.86
C ALA A 84 -5.47 23.63 -8.42
N VAL A 85 -4.36 23.61 -7.67
CA VAL A 85 -4.35 23.22 -6.25
C VAL A 85 -5.22 24.16 -5.41
N GLU A 86 -5.14 25.48 -5.66
CA GLU A 86 -6.01 26.46 -4.99
C GLU A 86 -7.49 26.27 -5.35
N ALA A 87 -7.79 25.90 -6.59
CA ALA A 87 -9.15 25.58 -7.01
C ALA A 87 -9.70 24.34 -6.29
N ILE A 88 -8.88 23.29 -6.10
CA ILE A 88 -9.27 22.11 -5.29
C ILE A 88 -9.57 22.51 -3.84
N LYS A 89 -8.76 23.39 -3.22
CA LYS A 89 -8.97 23.82 -1.83
C LYS A 89 -10.34 24.45 -1.59
N VAL A 90 -10.88 25.15 -2.60
CA VAL A 90 -12.20 25.81 -2.52
C VAL A 90 -13.32 24.94 -3.12
N GLY A 91 -13.02 23.73 -3.58
CA GLY A 91 -13.98 22.82 -4.19
C GLY A 91 -14.36 23.13 -5.64
N ASP A 92 -13.64 24.04 -6.31
CA ASP A 92 -13.87 24.38 -7.72
C ASP A 92 -13.16 23.38 -8.64
N TYR A 93 -13.76 22.20 -8.76
CA TYR A 93 -13.20 21.11 -9.55
C TYR A 93 -13.14 21.41 -11.05
N GLN A 94 -14.06 22.22 -11.59
CA GLN A 94 -14.08 22.58 -13.01
C GLN A 94 -12.87 23.46 -13.37
N LYS A 95 -12.60 24.48 -12.55
CA LYS A 95 -11.40 25.30 -12.70
C LYS A 95 -10.14 24.48 -12.47
N ALA A 96 -10.12 23.58 -11.50
CA ALA A 96 -8.98 22.70 -11.25
C ALA A 96 -8.64 21.83 -12.47
N ILE A 97 -9.64 21.20 -13.10
CA ILE A 97 -9.44 20.36 -14.30
C ILE A 97 -8.81 21.17 -15.43
N SER A 98 -9.37 22.33 -15.76
CA SER A 98 -8.85 23.20 -16.84
C SER A 98 -7.40 23.63 -16.59
N LYS A 99 -7.07 23.96 -15.33
CA LYS A 99 -5.74 24.40 -14.91
C LYS A 99 -4.73 23.26 -14.92
N PHE A 100 -5.09 22.05 -14.48
CA PHE A 100 -4.21 20.88 -14.60
C PHE A 100 -3.97 20.47 -16.06
N GLU A 101 -4.97 20.56 -16.93
CA GLU A 101 -4.79 20.31 -18.37
C GLU A 101 -3.86 21.33 -19.03
N ALA A 102 -3.91 22.59 -18.61
CA ALA A 102 -2.93 23.60 -19.03
C ALA A 102 -1.53 23.27 -18.49
N ALA A 103 -1.43 22.83 -17.24
CA ALA A 103 -0.18 22.46 -16.61
C ALA A 103 0.51 21.27 -17.33
N LEU A 104 -0.27 20.27 -17.79
CA LEU A 104 0.23 19.13 -18.59
C LEU A 104 0.76 19.51 -19.98
N LYS A 105 0.42 20.69 -20.50
CA LYS A 105 1.03 21.19 -21.75
C LYS A 105 2.48 21.63 -21.54
N VAL A 106 2.82 22.06 -20.32
CA VAL A 106 4.17 22.47 -19.93
C VAL A 106 5.01 21.26 -19.53
N ASP A 107 4.46 20.41 -18.67
CA ASP A 107 5.09 19.14 -18.28
C ASP A 107 4.08 18.00 -18.39
N ARG A 108 4.14 17.29 -19.52
CA ARG A 108 3.22 16.21 -19.84
C ARG A 108 3.38 14.99 -18.92
N ASN A 109 4.55 14.82 -18.31
CA ASN A 109 4.91 13.61 -17.57
C ASN A 109 4.96 13.86 -16.05
N ASP A 110 4.45 14.98 -15.55
CA ASP A 110 4.34 15.22 -14.11
C ASP A 110 3.33 14.22 -13.49
N PRO A 111 3.79 13.25 -12.69
CA PRO A 111 2.91 12.24 -12.09
C PRO A 111 1.92 12.86 -11.08
N GLU A 112 2.29 13.96 -10.42
CA GLU A 112 1.43 14.62 -9.44
C GLU A 112 0.25 15.31 -10.12
N ILE A 113 0.50 16.02 -11.23
CA ILE A 113 -0.58 16.66 -12.01
C ILE A 113 -1.55 15.60 -12.55
N LEU A 114 -1.05 14.47 -13.05
CA LEU A 114 -1.91 13.40 -13.57
C LEU A 114 -2.82 12.79 -12.48
N ILE A 115 -2.28 12.57 -11.28
CA ILE A 115 -3.05 12.06 -10.15
C ILE A 115 -4.11 13.10 -9.72
N TYR A 116 -3.73 14.37 -9.59
CA TYR A 116 -4.65 15.41 -9.13
C TYR A 116 -5.72 15.76 -10.17
N LEU A 117 -5.42 15.68 -11.46
CA LEU A 117 -6.40 15.81 -12.53
C LEU A 117 -7.50 14.74 -12.42
N ASN A 118 -7.11 13.49 -12.16
CA ASN A 118 -8.07 12.40 -11.97
C ASN A 118 -8.92 12.61 -10.71
N ASN A 119 -8.31 13.03 -9.60
CA ASN A 119 -9.05 13.36 -8.38
C ASN A 119 -10.04 14.51 -8.60
N ALA A 120 -9.63 15.55 -9.34
CA ALA A 120 -10.51 16.67 -9.67
C ALA A 120 -11.71 16.23 -10.53
N ARG A 121 -11.50 15.36 -11.52
CA ARG A 121 -12.58 14.80 -12.34
C ARG A 121 -13.58 14.00 -11.51
N ILE A 122 -13.10 13.19 -10.56
CA ILE A 122 -13.97 12.43 -9.65
C ILE A 122 -14.75 13.38 -8.73
N GLY A 123 -14.08 14.38 -8.14
CA GLY A 123 -14.73 15.37 -7.28
C GLY A 123 -15.82 16.18 -8.02
N GLY A 124 -15.54 16.58 -9.26
CA GLY A 124 -16.51 17.25 -10.13
C GLY A 124 -17.72 16.37 -10.47
N LEU A 125 -17.48 15.08 -10.79
CA LEU A 125 -18.55 14.13 -11.06
C LEU A 125 -19.45 13.91 -9.85
N VAL A 126 -18.86 13.67 -8.67
CA VAL A 126 -19.61 13.47 -7.41
C VAL A 126 -20.46 14.70 -7.08
N THR A 127 -19.90 15.89 -7.25
CA THR A 127 -20.63 17.16 -7.04
C THR A 127 -21.83 17.29 -7.98
N SER A 128 -21.66 16.93 -9.26
CA SER A 128 -22.73 16.94 -10.26
C SER A 128 -23.81 15.89 -10.00
N LEU A 129 -23.45 14.71 -9.51
CA LEU A 129 -24.41 13.65 -9.20
C LEU A 129 -25.23 14.00 -7.95
N LEU A 130 -24.59 14.52 -6.90
CA LEU A 130 -25.26 14.94 -5.67
C LEU A 130 -26.28 16.06 -5.92
N SER A 131 -25.93 17.06 -6.75
CA SER A 131 -26.88 18.12 -7.09
C SER A 131 -28.07 17.60 -7.90
N SER A 132 -27.84 16.67 -8.84
CA SER A 132 -28.92 16.08 -9.65
C SER A 132 -29.87 15.21 -8.82
N PHE A 133 -29.36 14.45 -7.83
CA PHE A 133 -30.19 13.66 -6.91
C PHE A 133 -31.03 14.53 -5.97
N PHE A 134 -30.49 15.64 -5.49
CA PHE A 134 -31.21 16.53 -4.56
C PHE A 134 -32.34 17.28 -5.26
N VAL A 135 -32.16 17.67 -6.52
CA VAL A 135 -33.18 18.34 -7.34
C VAL A 135 -34.35 17.42 -7.69
N LEU A 136 -34.12 16.11 -7.80
CA LEU A 136 -35.19 15.14 -8.13
C LEU A 136 -36.03 14.68 -6.92
N SER A 137 -35.67 15.08 -5.69
CA SER A 137 -36.38 14.71 -4.46
C SER A 137 -37.28 15.81 -3.89
N LEU A 138 -37.50 16.90 -4.64
CA LEU A 138 -38.48 17.96 -4.36
C LEU A 138 -39.61 17.91 -5.38
#